data_AF-A0AAV8YM32-F1
#
_entry.id   AF-A0AAV8YM32-F1
#
_cell.length_a   1.000
_cell.length_b   1.000
_cell.length_c   1.000
_cell.angle_alpha   90.00
_cell.angle_beta   90.00
_cell.angle_gamma   90.00
#
_symmetry.space_group_name_H-M   'P 1'
#
loop_
_entity.id
_entity.type
_entity.pdbx_description
1 polymer ?
#
loop_
_entity_poly.entity_id
_entity_poly.type
_entity_poly.pdbx_seq_one_letter_code
_entity_poly.pdbx_strand_id
1 'polypeptide(L)'
;SKDDEIDSNCVVRARGLPWQSSDQDIAKFFRGLNVAKYKTKADKLKLAPEKTEAVIQKGSRGKRREVSFELEGTTIEPARTLKYLGIVLDERGSYGRHVEYVSQKAEKTVAALIRLMPNVSGPTSVKRRALNGVVESTLLYGAPVWHNTMNIGKYQQTFERVQRKMLLRITSAYRTASTIAIQVIAGVIPIEIQVEERRYLYSKEHRQQTTIKKEARERSLDIWQQKWPAESAKGQWTKRLIGDIRPWIKSKYRRTDYYTTQFLTAHGSFRTYTRKIGKTEDGNFIYCNEEDTAEHTMFHCIRWNNERLRTQNELGIILTPENITEEMLSSQGK
;
A
#
# COMPACT_ATOMS: atom_id res chain seq x y z
N SER A 1 25.96 -38.23 0.19
CA SER A 1 25.96 -39.61 -0.33
C SER A 1 24.97 -39.69 -1.49
N LYS A 2 25.05 -40.67 -2.41
CA LYS A 2 24.04 -40.82 -3.48
C LYS A 2 22.68 -41.32 -2.96
N ASP A 3 22.61 -41.67 -1.68
CA ASP A 3 21.44 -42.23 -1.02
C ASP A 3 20.82 -41.29 0.04
N ASP A 4 21.16 -40.00 0.03
CA ASP A 4 20.47 -39.04 0.89
C ASP A 4 19.12 -38.67 0.27
N GLU A 5 18.01 -39.12 0.86
CA GLU A 5 16.66 -38.65 0.52
C GLU A 5 16.63 -37.11 0.61
N ILE A 6 16.52 -36.46 -0.54
CA ILE A 6 16.31 -35.01 -0.62
C ILE A 6 14.89 -34.75 -0.14
N ASP A 7 14.76 -34.27 1.11
CA ASP A 7 13.48 -33.77 1.65
C ASP A 7 12.89 -32.77 0.65
N SER A 8 11.72 -33.09 0.10
CA SER A 8 11.00 -32.27 -0.88
C SER A 8 10.60 -30.89 -0.35
N ASN A 9 10.83 -30.62 0.94
CA ASN A 9 10.66 -29.31 1.56
C ASN A 9 11.93 -28.43 1.58
N CYS A 10 13.08 -28.90 1.08
CA CYS A 10 14.33 -28.15 1.10
C CYS A 10 14.60 -27.48 -0.26
N VAL A 11 14.32 -26.17 -0.38
CA VAL A 11 14.63 -25.40 -1.58
C VAL A 11 15.95 -24.63 -1.37
N VAL A 12 16.99 -25.01 -2.13
CA VAL A 12 18.27 -24.27 -2.19
C VAL A 12 18.24 -23.30 -3.36
N ARG A 13 18.33 -21.99 -3.10
CA ARG A 13 18.42 -20.96 -4.15
C ARG A 13 19.78 -20.28 -4.12
N ALA A 14 20.56 -20.46 -5.19
CA ALA A 14 21.87 -19.87 -5.37
C ALA A 14 21.81 -18.58 -6.22
N ARG A 15 22.73 -17.64 -5.99
CA ARG A 15 22.91 -16.48 -6.89
C ARG A 15 23.46 -16.98 -8.23
N GLY A 16 22.89 -16.51 -9.34
CA GLY A 16 23.42 -16.74 -10.69
C GLY A 16 22.69 -17.78 -11.54
N LEU A 17 21.73 -18.52 -10.96
CA LEU A 17 20.86 -19.40 -11.74
C LEU A 17 19.54 -18.70 -12.11
N PRO A 18 19.10 -18.78 -13.38
CA PRO A 18 17.81 -18.26 -13.82
C PRO A 18 16.64 -18.82 -12.99
N TRP A 19 15.56 -18.04 -12.86
CA TRP A 19 14.35 -18.46 -12.13
C TRP A 19 13.68 -19.72 -12.71
N GLN A 20 14.00 -20.07 -13.96
CA GLN A 20 13.48 -21.23 -14.70
C GLN A 20 14.33 -22.50 -14.52
N SER A 21 15.39 -22.45 -13.70
CA SER A 21 16.26 -23.61 -13.50
C SER A 21 15.51 -24.75 -12.81
N SER A 22 15.47 -25.90 -13.49
CA SER A 22 14.90 -27.15 -12.98
C SER A 22 15.77 -27.77 -11.89
N ASP A 23 15.25 -28.76 -11.16
CA ASP A 23 16.02 -29.54 -10.18
C ASP A 23 17.24 -30.22 -10.83
N GLN A 24 17.12 -30.58 -12.11
CA GLN A 24 18.25 -31.08 -12.90
C GLN A 24 19.27 -29.98 -13.20
N ASP A 25 18.87 -28.73 -13.47
CA ASP A 25 19.78 -27.61 -13.68
C ASP A 25 20.51 -27.22 -12.39
N ILE A 26 19.82 -27.27 -11.25
CA ILE A 26 20.43 -27.09 -9.92
C ILE A 26 21.41 -28.23 -9.65
N ALA A 27 20.99 -29.49 -9.82
CA ALA A 27 21.86 -30.64 -9.66
C ALA A 27 23.03 -30.66 -10.64
N LYS A 28 22.90 -30.07 -11.85
CA LYS A 28 23.95 -29.95 -12.85
C LYS A 28 24.91 -28.78 -12.58
N PHE A 29 24.39 -27.68 -12.02
CA PHE A 29 25.19 -26.57 -11.49
C PHE A 29 26.08 -27.04 -10.32
N PHE A 30 25.55 -27.95 -9.48
CA PHE A 30 26.29 -28.53 -8.35
C PHE A 30 26.99 -29.87 -8.66
N ARG A 31 26.69 -30.55 -9.78
CA ARG A 31 27.44 -31.74 -10.22
C ARG A 31 28.83 -31.33 -10.66
N GLY A 32 29.81 -31.75 -9.87
CA GLY A 32 31.21 -31.40 -10.06
C GLY A 32 31.71 -30.35 -9.07
N LEU A 33 30.85 -29.62 -8.35
CA LEU A 33 31.27 -28.76 -7.24
C LEU A 33 31.71 -29.62 -6.03
N ASN A 34 32.79 -30.38 -6.20
CA ASN A 34 33.76 -30.51 -5.14
C ASN A 34 34.27 -29.09 -4.90
N VAL A 35 34.21 -28.61 -3.65
CA VAL A 35 34.88 -27.37 -3.22
C VAL A 35 36.40 -27.60 -3.22
N ALA A 36 36.94 -28.00 -4.38
CA ALA A 36 38.29 -28.40 -4.61
C ALA A 36 38.77 -27.66 -5.86
N LYS A 37 39.70 -26.72 -5.62
CA LYS A 37 40.55 -25.97 -6.55
C LYS A 37 40.37 -26.38 -8.03
N TYR A 38 39.48 -25.68 -8.74
CA TYR A 38 39.24 -25.92 -10.15
C TYR A 38 40.42 -25.43 -11.01
N LYS A 39 40.86 -26.30 -11.95
CA LYS A 39 41.71 -25.97 -13.10
C LYS A 39 40.96 -26.40 -14.36
N THR A 40 40.23 -25.49 -15.01
CA THR A 40 39.92 -25.58 -16.44
C THR A 40 40.03 -24.20 -17.10
N LYS A 41 40.44 -24.19 -18.37
CA LYS A 41 40.89 -23.04 -19.17
C LYS A 41 39.83 -21.93 -19.46
N ALA A 42 38.74 -21.84 -18.71
CA ALA A 42 37.65 -20.88 -18.91
C ALA A 42 37.50 -19.82 -17.76
N ASP A 43 38.44 -19.81 -16.81
CA ASP A 43 38.36 -19.04 -15.57
C ASP A 43 38.78 -17.56 -15.70
N LYS A 44 37.80 -16.64 -15.64
CA LYS A 44 38.01 -15.25 -15.16
C LYS A 44 37.11 -14.85 -13.98
N LEU A 45 36.22 -15.73 -13.53
CA LEU A 45 35.31 -15.45 -12.41
C LEU A 45 35.67 -16.33 -11.22
N LYS A 46 36.08 -15.70 -10.12
CA LYS A 46 36.29 -16.35 -8.83
C LYS A 46 35.08 -16.13 -7.95
N LEU A 47 34.74 -17.12 -7.12
CA LEU A 47 33.79 -16.92 -6.04
C LEU A 47 34.41 -15.94 -5.04
N ALA A 48 33.55 -15.19 -4.35
CA ALA A 48 33.92 -14.28 -3.28
C ALA A 48 33.35 -14.85 -1.99
N PRO A 49 34.10 -15.70 -1.27
CA PRO A 49 33.61 -16.36 -0.05
C PRO A 49 33.06 -15.34 0.97
N GLU A 50 33.71 -14.18 1.07
CA GLU A 50 33.32 -13.09 1.97
C GLU A 50 31.98 -12.44 1.63
N LYS A 51 31.44 -12.65 0.41
CA LYS A 51 30.12 -12.17 -0.03
C LYS A 51 29.07 -13.29 -0.06
N THR A 52 29.47 -14.52 0.25
CA THR A 52 28.60 -15.68 0.17
C THR A 52 27.85 -15.82 1.49
N GLU A 53 26.53 -15.76 1.38
CA GLU A 53 25.61 -15.93 2.51
C GLU A 53 24.65 -17.07 2.20
N ALA A 54 24.29 -17.84 3.23
CA ALA A 54 23.33 -18.92 3.12
C ALA A 54 22.18 -18.73 4.12
N VAL A 55 21.01 -19.24 3.76
CA VAL A 55 19.88 -19.44 4.67
C VAL A 55 19.37 -20.85 4.45
N ILE A 56 19.19 -21.58 5.54
CA ILE A 56 18.54 -22.88 5.51
C ILE A 56 17.04 -22.67 5.67
N GLN A 57 16.28 -23.07 4.66
CA GLN A 57 14.84 -23.12 4.78
C GLN A 57 14.44 -24.36 5.56
N LYS A 58 13.65 -24.13 6.60
CA LYS A 58 13.00 -25.17 7.37
C LYS A 58 11.50 -25.08 7.12
N GLY A 59 10.84 -26.23 7.03
CA GLY A 59 9.39 -26.29 7.03
C GLY A 59 8.80 -25.60 8.26
N SER A 60 7.51 -25.27 8.22
CA SER A 60 6.81 -24.52 9.29
C SER A 60 6.95 -25.12 10.70
N ARG A 61 7.11 -26.45 10.80
CA ARG A 61 7.33 -27.21 12.05
C ARG A 61 8.76 -27.72 12.22
N GLY A 62 9.67 -27.37 11.30
CA GLY A 62 11.06 -27.82 11.31
C GLY A 62 11.88 -27.14 12.42
N LYS A 63 12.75 -27.92 13.06
CA LYS A 63 13.85 -27.37 13.86
C LYS A 63 14.97 -26.90 12.93
N ARG A 64 15.64 -25.81 13.29
CA ARG A 64 16.82 -25.34 12.54
C ARG A 64 17.91 -26.39 12.74
N ARG A 65 18.47 -26.89 11.63
CA ARG A 65 19.69 -27.69 11.67
C ARG A 65 20.86 -26.73 11.78
N GLU A 66 21.76 -26.99 12.72
CA GLU A 66 23.04 -26.29 12.79
C GLU A 66 23.96 -26.97 11.77
N VAL A 67 24.18 -26.27 10.67
CA VAL A 67 25.02 -26.73 9.57
C VAL A 67 25.96 -25.59 9.27
N SER A 68 27.25 -25.87 9.24
CA SER A 68 28.27 -24.98 8.69
C SER A 68 28.94 -25.68 7.51
N PHE A 69 29.46 -24.92 6.57
CA PHE A 69 30.21 -25.46 5.44
C PHE A 69 31.37 -24.54 5.07
N GLU A 70 32.44 -25.12 4.54
CA GLU A 70 33.65 -24.39 4.18
C GLU A 70 33.67 -24.07 2.68
N LEU A 71 33.94 -22.81 2.33
CA LEU A 71 34.10 -22.34 0.96
C LEU A 71 35.42 -21.59 0.82
N GLU A 72 36.37 -22.16 0.06
CA GLU A 72 37.71 -21.59 -0.19
C GLU A 72 38.43 -21.14 1.10
N GLY A 73 38.37 -21.96 2.17
CA GLY A 73 39.00 -21.64 3.46
C GLY A 73 38.17 -20.72 4.37
N THR A 74 36.99 -20.29 3.93
CA THR A 74 36.05 -19.48 4.73
C THR A 74 34.89 -20.34 5.22
N THR A 75 34.68 -20.43 6.53
CA THR A 75 33.50 -21.08 7.10
C THR A 75 32.28 -20.19 6.92
N ILE A 76 31.23 -20.72 6.29
CA ILE A 76 29.95 -20.04 6.09
C ILE A 76 28.94 -20.61 7.07
N GLU A 77 28.46 -19.72 7.94
CA GLU A 77 27.38 -19.99 8.89
C GLU A 77 26.05 -19.49 8.31
N PRO A 78 25.07 -20.37 8.02
CA PRO A 78 23.79 -19.97 7.48
C PRO A 78 23.06 -19.00 8.41
N ALA A 79 22.75 -17.81 7.92
CA ALA A 79 21.98 -16.81 8.63
C ALA A 79 20.51 -17.26 8.79
N ARG A 80 19.76 -16.53 9.63
CA ARG A 80 18.30 -16.71 9.75
C ARG A 80 17.51 -16.03 8.64
N THR A 81 18.12 -15.00 8.04
CA THR A 81 17.54 -14.21 6.95
C THR A 81 18.62 -13.85 5.95
N LEU A 82 18.26 -13.82 4.68
CA LEU A 82 19.14 -13.48 3.55
C LEU A 82 18.42 -12.49 2.67
N LYS A 83 19.13 -11.48 2.18
CA LYS A 83 18.59 -10.57 1.16
C LYS A 83 19.01 -11.02 -0.24
N TYR A 84 18.03 -11.35 -1.07
CA TYR A 84 18.22 -11.74 -2.46
C TYR A 84 17.41 -10.86 -3.40
N LEU A 85 18.09 -10.14 -4.29
CA LEU A 85 17.47 -9.19 -5.24
C LEU A 85 16.45 -8.26 -4.56
N GLY A 86 16.77 -7.73 -3.38
CA GLY A 86 15.87 -6.84 -2.64
C GLY A 86 14.78 -7.53 -1.81
N ILE A 87 14.56 -8.84 -1.97
CA ILE A 87 13.64 -9.65 -1.18
C ILE A 87 14.37 -10.24 0.03
N VAL A 88 13.74 -10.22 1.19
CA VAL A 88 14.29 -10.82 2.41
C VAL A 88 13.67 -12.20 2.58
N LEU A 89 14.50 -13.23 2.41
CA LEU A 89 14.13 -14.62 2.64
C LEU A 89 14.37 -14.93 4.12
N ASP A 90 13.37 -15.48 4.78
CA ASP A 90 13.52 -16.01 6.14
C ASP A 90 13.57 -17.54 6.11
N GLU A 91 14.11 -18.13 7.17
CA GLU A 91 14.20 -19.59 7.34
C GLU A 91 12.85 -20.31 7.21
N ARG A 92 11.70 -19.64 7.38
CA ARG A 92 10.37 -20.27 7.33
C ARG A 92 9.66 -20.09 5.97
N GLY A 93 10.26 -19.35 5.04
CA GLY A 93 9.59 -18.93 3.81
C GLY A 93 8.35 -18.06 4.03
N SER A 94 8.22 -17.42 5.21
CA SER A 94 7.01 -16.68 5.59
C SER A 94 6.97 -15.25 5.05
N TYR A 95 8.13 -14.71 4.67
CA TYR A 95 8.35 -13.33 4.22
C TYR A 95 7.90 -12.25 5.22
N GLY A 96 7.59 -12.59 6.48
CA GLY A 96 7.24 -11.61 7.49
C GLY A 96 8.36 -10.60 7.73
N ARG A 97 9.61 -11.07 7.73
CA ARG A 97 10.80 -10.20 7.82
C ARG A 97 10.96 -9.30 6.60
N HIS A 98 10.50 -9.72 5.43
CA HIS A 98 10.48 -8.88 4.24
C HIS A 98 9.48 -7.75 4.37
N VAL A 99 8.25 -8.04 4.80
CA VAL A 99 7.20 -7.03 5.05
C VAL A 99 7.71 -5.98 6.05
N GLU A 100 8.31 -6.42 7.17
CA GLU A 100 8.88 -5.51 8.17
C GLU A 100 10.00 -4.64 7.58
N TYR A 101 10.92 -5.25 6.82
CA TYR A 101 12.01 -4.55 6.15
C TYR A 101 11.53 -3.49 5.14
N VAL A 102 10.60 -3.83 4.23
CA VAL A 102 10.09 -2.87 3.23
C VAL A 102 9.24 -1.79 3.87
N SER A 103 8.51 -2.11 4.94
CA SER A 103 7.75 -1.13 5.72
C SER A 103 8.69 -0.09 6.32
N GLN A 104 9.74 -0.51 7.02
CA GLN A 104 10.74 0.41 7.58
C GLN A 104 11.42 1.26 6.50
N LYS A 105 11.74 0.65 5.34
CA LYS A 105 12.31 1.38 4.21
C LYS A 105 11.34 2.45 3.68
N ALA A 106 10.07 2.09 3.48
CA ALA A 106 9.03 2.99 3.04
C ALA A 106 8.76 4.11 4.06
N GLU A 107 8.80 3.81 5.36
CA GLU A 107 8.62 4.80 6.43
C GLU A 107 9.68 5.90 6.42
N LYS A 108 10.93 5.58 6.07
CA LYS A 108 11.99 6.59 5.89
C LYS A 108 11.64 7.56 4.76
N THR A 109 11.14 7.05 3.64
CA THR A 109 10.66 7.87 2.51
C THR A 109 9.46 8.72 2.93
N VAL A 110 8.48 8.13 3.62
CA VAL A 110 7.30 8.83 4.14
C VAL A 110 7.72 9.98 5.08
N ALA A 111 8.65 9.75 6.00
CA ALA A 111 9.14 10.78 6.91
C ALA A 111 9.81 11.94 6.16
N ALA A 112 10.57 11.64 5.10
CA ALA A 112 11.15 12.69 4.25
C ALA A 112 10.08 13.48 3.51
N LEU A 113 9.12 12.81 2.86
CA LEU A 113 8.06 13.44 2.09
C LEU A 113 7.12 14.29 2.96
N ILE A 114 6.73 13.80 4.15
CA ILE A 114 5.84 14.52 5.06
C ILE A 114 6.36 15.92 5.40
N ARG A 115 7.68 16.08 5.58
CA ARG A 115 8.31 17.37 5.89
C ARG A 115 8.18 18.39 4.75
N LEU A 116 8.04 17.92 3.51
CA LEU A 116 7.88 18.75 2.32
C LEU A 116 6.40 19.06 1.99
N MET A 117 5.46 18.50 2.76
CA MET A 117 4.04 18.53 2.43
C MET A 117 3.18 18.98 3.63
N PRO A 118 3.36 20.21 4.15
CA PRO A 118 2.51 20.76 5.22
C PRO A 118 1.05 20.78 4.77
N ASN A 119 0.10 20.53 5.68
CA ASN A 119 -1.32 20.44 5.32
C ASN A 119 -1.89 21.77 4.78
N VAL A 120 -1.39 22.90 5.28
CA VAL A 120 -1.77 24.26 4.83
C VAL A 120 -0.63 24.83 3.99
N SER A 121 -0.96 25.48 2.89
CA SER A 121 -0.01 26.11 1.95
C SER A 121 1.05 25.17 1.36
N GLY A 122 0.84 23.85 1.42
CA GLY A 122 1.71 22.85 0.81
C GLY A 122 1.31 22.47 -0.61
N PRO A 123 1.94 21.43 -1.19
CA PRO A 123 1.61 20.95 -2.53
C PRO A 123 0.16 20.50 -2.66
N THR A 124 -0.40 20.58 -3.88
CA THR A 124 -1.76 20.12 -4.18
C THR A 124 -1.92 18.60 -4.00
N SER A 125 -3.14 18.11 -3.76
CA SER A 125 -3.37 16.67 -3.58
C SER A 125 -2.94 15.83 -4.80
N VAL A 126 -2.93 16.40 -6.00
CA VAL A 126 -2.38 15.77 -7.22
C VAL A 126 -0.88 15.49 -7.06
N LYS A 127 -0.10 16.50 -6.69
CA LYS A 127 1.36 16.36 -6.50
C LYS A 127 1.67 15.37 -5.38
N ARG A 128 0.90 15.40 -4.28
CA ARG A 128 1.05 14.46 -3.16
C ARG A 128 0.76 13.01 -3.57
N ARG A 129 -0.26 12.77 -4.40
CA ARG A 129 -0.54 11.43 -4.94
C ARG A 129 0.58 10.92 -5.84
N ALA A 130 1.17 11.79 -6.67
CA ALA A 130 2.32 11.41 -7.48
C ALA A 130 3.50 10.94 -6.60
N LEU A 131 3.79 11.68 -5.51
CA LEU A 131 4.85 11.31 -4.57
C LEU A 131 4.55 10.01 -3.81
N ASN A 132 3.28 9.69 -3.54
CA ASN A 132 2.88 8.42 -2.95
C ASN A 132 3.29 7.19 -3.78
N GLY A 133 3.42 7.33 -5.11
CA GLY A 133 3.90 6.26 -5.97
C GLY A 133 5.30 5.74 -5.60
N VAL A 134 6.16 6.57 -5.00
CA VAL A 134 7.49 6.15 -4.50
C VAL A 134 7.36 5.25 -3.27
N VAL A 135 6.40 5.54 -2.40
CA VAL A 135 6.12 4.75 -1.20
C VAL A 135 5.48 3.41 -1.61
N GLU A 136 4.47 3.44 -2.48
CA GLU A 136 3.81 2.23 -2.98
C GLU A 136 4.76 1.34 -3.77
N SER A 137 5.62 1.89 -4.62
CA SER A 137 6.62 1.08 -5.35
C SER A 137 7.63 0.41 -4.43
N THR A 138 7.94 1.02 -3.28
CA THR A 138 8.79 0.40 -2.25
C THR A 138 8.06 -0.74 -1.53
N LEU A 139 6.79 -0.52 -1.14
CA LEU A 139 5.99 -1.53 -0.43
C LEU A 139 5.64 -2.73 -1.32
N LEU A 140 5.34 -2.49 -2.60
CA LEU A 140 4.86 -3.50 -3.55
C LEU A 140 6.00 -4.22 -4.28
N TYR A 141 7.26 -3.91 -3.96
CA TYR A 141 8.41 -4.52 -4.61
C TYR A 141 8.43 -6.04 -4.38
N GLY A 142 8.35 -6.81 -5.47
CA GLY A 142 8.32 -8.27 -5.42
C GLY A 142 7.04 -8.87 -4.83
N ALA A 143 5.94 -8.11 -4.78
CA ALA A 143 4.64 -8.58 -4.28
C ALA A 143 4.24 -10.00 -4.74
N PRO A 144 4.41 -10.41 -6.01
CA PRO A 144 4.08 -11.77 -6.45
C PRO A 144 4.81 -12.89 -5.70
N VAL A 145 5.95 -12.61 -5.08
CA VAL A 145 6.74 -13.59 -4.32
C VAL A 145 6.21 -13.76 -2.89
N TRP A 146 5.78 -12.67 -2.26
CA TRP A 146 5.41 -12.65 -0.84
C TRP A 146 3.93 -12.38 -0.56
N HIS A 147 3.08 -12.26 -1.58
CA HIS A 147 1.67 -11.86 -1.44
C HIS A 147 0.89 -12.68 -0.39
N ASN A 148 1.16 -13.98 -0.26
CA ASN A 148 0.52 -14.87 0.73
C ASN A 148 0.70 -14.39 2.18
N THR A 149 1.75 -13.62 2.46
CA THR A 149 1.99 -13.00 3.77
C THR A 149 0.87 -12.03 4.16
N MET A 150 0.19 -11.44 3.18
CA MET A 150 -0.96 -10.56 3.38
C MET A 150 -2.22 -11.30 3.84
N ASN A 151 -2.23 -12.63 3.88
CA ASN A 151 -3.34 -13.36 4.52
C ASN A 151 -3.30 -13.23 6.06
N ILE A 152 -2.21 -12.71 6.62
CA ILE A 152 -2.04 -12.50 8.05
C ILE A 152 -2.33 -11.03 8.38
N GLY A 153 -3.35 -10.79 9.21
CA GLY A 153 -3.82 -9.44 9.56
C GLY A 153 -2.75 -8.51 10.14
N LYS A 154 -1.76 -9.05 10.89
CA LYS A 154 -0.60 -8.26 11.39
C LYS A 154 0.11 -7.52 10.26
N TYR A 155 0.37 -8.20 9.14
CA TYR A 155 1.14 -7.66 8.02
C TYR A 155 0.31 -6.72 7.16
N GLN A 156 -0.98 -7.01 6.97
CA GLN A 156 -1.93 -6.08 6.37
C GLN A 156 -1.96 -4.74 7.15
N GLN A 157 -2.14 -4.80 8.48
CA GLN A 157 -2.14 -3.61 9.33
C GLN A 157 -0.82 -2.85 9.29
N THR A 158 0.31 -3.56 9.15
CA THR A 158 1.63 -2.93 9.06
C THR A 158 1.72 -2.08 7.79
N PHE A 159 1.31 -2.61 6.64
CA PHE A 159 1.30 -1.86 5.39
C PHE A 159 0.25 -0.75 5.39
N GLU A 160 -0.96 -1.00 5.92
CA GLU A 160 -2.00 0.01 6.03
C GLU A 160 -1.53 1.21 6.85
N ARG A 161 -0.80 0.99 7.96
CA ARG A 161 -0.23 2.08 8.76
C ARG A 161 0.74 2.95 7.96
N VAL A 162 1.56 2.36 7.10
CA VAL A 162 2.48 3.13 6.22
C VAL A 162 1.69 3.90 5.18
N GLN A 163 0.74 3.25 4.49
CA GLN A 163 -0.11 3.90 3.49
C GLN A 163 -0.92 5.06 4.11
N ARG A 164 -1.51 4.84 5.29
CA ARG A 164 -2.30 5.82 6.05
C ARG A 164 -1.53 7.13 6.29
N LYS A 165 -0.24 7.06 6.61
CA LYS A 165 0.59 8.26 6.82
C LYS A 165 0.62 9.14 5.56
N MET A 166 0.70 8.53 4.38
CA MET A 166 0.61 9.25 3.10
C MET A 166 -0.81 9.72 2.79
N LEU A 167 -1.83 8.91 3.05
CA LEU A 167 -3.23 9.29 2.81
C LEU A 167 -3.65 10.53 3.61
N LEU A 168 -3.24 10.61 4.87
CA LEU A 168 -3.44 11.80 5.71
C LEU A 168 -2.81 13.05 5.08
N ARG A 169 -1.66 12.91 4.40
CA ARG A 169 -1.03 14.04 3.70
C ARG A 169 -1.71 14.37 2.39
N ILE A 170 -2.06 13.37 1.59
CA ILE A 170 -2.73 13.56 0.29
C ILE A 170 -4.03 14.32 0.48
N THR A 171 -4.80 13.94 1.50
CA THR A 171 -6.10 14.53 1.80
C THR A 171 -5.98 15.77 2.69
N SER A 172 -4.84 15.98 3.37
CA SER A 172 -4.71 16.97 4.43
C SER A 172 -5.69 16.74 5.61
N ALA A 173 -6.13 15.49 5.79
CA ALA A 173 -7.08 15.11 6.84
C ALA A 173 -6.49 15.21 8.26
N TYR A 174 -7.38 15.33 9.24
CA TYR A 174 -7.03 15.12 10.64
C TYR A 174 -6.56 13.68 10.90
N ARG A 175 -5.62 13.52 11.84
CA ARG A 175 -5.03 12.21 12.22
C ARG A 175 -6.05 11.15 12.64
N THR A 176 -7.23 11.57 13.07
CA THR A 176 -8.34 10.76 13.59
C THR A 176 -9.33 10.33 12.50
N ALA A 177 -9.23 10.86 11.28
CA ALA A 177 -10.13 10.51 10.18
C ALA A 177 -10.04 9.00 9.84
N SER A 178 -11.17 8.38 9.49
CA SER A 178 -11.23 6.94 9.17
C SER A 178 -10.31 6.56 8.00
N THR A 179 -9.54 5.46 8.10
CA THR A 179 -8.64 5.01 7.00
C THR A 179 -9.40 4.76 5.72
N ILE A 180 -10.51 4.03 5.80
CA ILE A 180 -11.34 3.68 4.64
C ILE A 180 -11.88 4.93 3.92
N ALA A 181 -12.25 5.97 4.67
CA ALA A 181 -12.74 7.23 4.09
C ALA A 181 -11.61 7.98 3.37
N ILE A 182 -10.45 8.11 4.00
CA ILE A 182 -9.32 8.84 3.38
C ILE A 182 -8.70 8.06 2.21
N GLN A 183 -8.83 6.73 2.14
CA GLN A 183 -8.49 5.94 0.94
C GLN A 183 -9.35 6.38 -0.25
N VAL A 184 -10.68 6.47 -0.07
CA VAL A 184 -11.63 6.88 -1.11
C VAL A 184 -11.43 8.34 -1.49
N ILE A 185 -11.34 9.24 -0.52
CA ILE A 185 -11.12 10.67 -0.75
C ILE A 185 -9.79 10.93 -1.49
N ALA A 186 -8.71 10.22 -1.10
CA ALA A 186 -7.45 10.28 -1.84
C ALA A 186 -7.59 9.66 -3.24
N GLY A 187 -8.47 8.69 -3.43
CA GLY A 187 -8.51 7.85 -4.62
C GLY A 187 -7.27 6.96 -4.72
N VAL A 188 -6.83 6.42 -3.57
CA VAL A 188 -5.71 5.50 -3.45
C VAL A 188 -6.26 4.15 -3.01
N ILE A 189 -6.05 3.15 -3.86
CA ILE A 189 -6.52 1.77 -3.63
C ILE A 189 -5.86 1.21 -2.36
N PRO A 190 -6.62 0.55 -1.47
CA PRO A 190 -6.06 -0.16 -0.33
C PRO A 190 -4.89 -1.05 -0.72
N ILE A 191 -3.81 -0.97 0.07
CA ILE A 191 -2.51 -1.58 -0.28
C ILE A 191 -2.61 -3.10 -0.48
N GLU A 192 -3.48 -3.78 0.27
CA GLU A 192 -3.72 -5.22 0.12
C GLU A 192 -4.38 -5.58 -1.22
N ILE A 193 -5.26 -4.72 -1.73
CA ILE A 193 -5.85 -4.88 -3.07
C ILE A 193 -4.77 -4.62 -4.13
N GLN A 194 -3.88 -3.63 -3.91
CA GLN A 194 -2.75 -3.38 -4.81
C GLN A 194 -1.77 -4.57 -4.85
N VAL A 195 -1.55 -5.29 -3.74
CA VAL A 195 -0.73 -6.52 -3.72
C VAL A 195 -1.34 -7.58 -4.63
N GLU A 196 -2.67 -7.79 -4.54
CA GLU A 196 -3.36 -8.75 -5.41
C GLU A 196 -3.34 -8.30 -6.88
N GLU A 197 -3.44 -6.99 -7.16
CA GLU A 197 -3.24 -6.44 -8.52
C GLU A 197 -1.86 -6.84 -9.07
N ARG A 198 -0.79 -6.71 -8.28
CA ARG A 198 0.58 -7.09 -8.70
C ARG A 198 0.71 -8.59 -8.93
N ARG A 199 0.13 -9.41 -8.05
CA ARG A 199 0.10 -10.88 -8.20
C ARG A 199 -0.63 -11.27 -9.49
N TYR A 200 -1.79 -10.67 -9.75
CA TYR A 200 -2.56 -10.90 -10.97
C TYR A 200 -1.74 -10.58 -12.22
N LEU A 201 -1.13 -9.39 -12.27
CA LEU A 201 -0.29 -8.97 -13.40
C LEU A 201 0.87 -9.93 -13.67
N TYR A 202 1.50 -10.46 -12.63
CA TYR A 202 2.61 -11.41 -12.76
C TYR A 202 2.17 -12.78 -13.30
N SER A 203 0.94 -13.21 -12.97
CA SER A 203 0.39 -14.49 -13.43
C SER A 203 0.02 -14.51 -14.92
N LYS A 204 -0.03 -13.35 -15.58
CA LYS A 204 -0.41 -13.23 -16.99
C LYS A 204 0.83 -13.16 -17.87
N GLU A 205 0.81 -13.89 -18.99
CA GLU A 205 1.88 -13.86 -19.98
C GLU A 205 2.05 -12.48 -20.63
N HIS A 206 3.24 -12.24 -21.18
CA HIS A 206 3.72 -10.90 -21.60
C HIS A 206 3.01 -10.30 -22.84
N ARG A 207 2.04 -10.99 -23.46
CA ARG A 207 1.33 -10.46 -24.64
C ARG A 207 0.22 -9.49 -24.18
N GLN A 208 0.14 -8.31 -24.79
CA GLN A 208 -0.91 -7.29 -24.55
C GLN A 208 -0.91 -6.66 -23.14
N GLN A 209 0.25 -6.18 -22.70
CA GLN A 209 0.46 -5.62 -21.37
C GLN A 209 -0.46 -4.44 -20.99
N THR A 210 -0.95 -3.66 -21.96
CA THR A 210 -1.86 -2.52 -21.73
C THR A 210 -3.26 -2.96 -21.34
N THR A 211 -3.85 -3.90 -22.10
CA THR A 211 -5.17 -4.48 -21.82
C THR A 211 -5.19 -5.16 -20.46
N ILE A 212 -4.16 -5.97 -20.18
CA ILE A 212 -4.02 -6.68 -18.91
C ILE A 212 -3.92 -5.71 -17.72
N LYS A 213 -3.16 -4.61 -17.86
CA LYS A 213 -3.08 -3.56 -16.83
C LYS A 213 -4.42 -2.90 -16.56
N LYS A 214 -5.19 -2.60 -17.61
CA LYS A 214 -6.53 -2.02 -17.46
C LYS A 214 -7.46 -2.99 -16.75
N GLU A 215 -7.47 -4.25 -17.16
CA GLU A 215 -8.28 -5.31 -16.55
C GLU A 215 -7.93 -5.50 -15.05
N ALA A 216 -6.64 -5.59 -14.72
CA ALA A 216 -6.18 -5.71 -13.33
C ALA A 216 -6.65 -4.54 -12.45
N ARG A 217 -6.61 -3.33 -13.00
CA ARG A 217 -7.09 -2.12 -12.33
C ARG A 217 -8.61 -2.14 -12.14
N GLU A 218 -9.36 -2.55 -13.16
CA GLU A 218 -10.83 -2.66 -13.07
C GLU A 218 -11.24 -3.70 -12.02
N ARG A 219 -10.60 -4.87 -11.99
CA ARG A 219 -10.79 -5.88 -10.93
C ARG A 219 -10.51 -5.32 -9.53
N SER A 220 -9.45 -4.53 -9.39
CA SER A 220 -9.11 -3.90 -8.12
C SER A 220 -10.15 -2.87 -7.68
N LEU A 221 -10.72 -2.12 -8.63
CA LEU A 221 -11.82 -1.20 -8.35
C LEU A 221 -13.11 -1.93 -7.98
N ASP A 222 -13.41 -3.09 -8.58
CA ASP A 222 -14.57 -3.90 -8.22
C ASP A 222 -14.48 -4.44 -6.80
N ILE A 223 -13.32 -5.01 -6.43
CA ILE A 223 -13.05 -5.47 -5.06
C ILE A 223 -13.18 -4.31 -4.08
N TRP A 224 -12.63 -3.14 -4.43
CA TRP A 224 -12.71 -1.97 -3.56
C TRP A 224 -14.14 -1.45 -3.40
N GLN A 225 -14.91 -1.36 -4.49
CA GLN A 225 -16.31 -0.93 -4.48
C GLN A 225 -17.19 -1.90 -3.68
N GLN A 226 -16.91 -3.21 -3.70
CA GLN A 226 -17.63 -4.19 -2.87
C GLN A 226 -17.36 -4.01 -1.37
N LYS A 227 -16.09 -3.75 -1.00
CA LYS A 227 -15.71 -3.51 0.41
C LYS A 227 -16.22 -2.17 0.96
N TRP A 228 -16.31 -1.15 0.11
CA TRP A 228 -16.64 0.20 0.52
C TRP A 228 -17.96 0.32 1.30
N PRO A 229 -19.11 -0.17 0.81
CA PRO A 229 -20.36 -0.12 1.55
C PRO A 229 -20.38 -1.13 2.71
N ALA A 230 -19.77 -2.31 2.55
CA ALA A 230 -20.05 -3.52 3.33
C ALA A 230 -19.50 -3.56 4.78
N GLU A 231 -18.38 -2.90 5.09
CA GLU A 231 -17.58 -3.32 6.26
C GLU A 231 -17.58 -2.39 7.49
N SER A 232 -18.22 -1.22 7.48
CA SER A 232 -18.04 -0.30 8.61
C SER A 232 -19.13 0.75 8.84
N ALA A 233 -19.46 0.95 10.12
CA ALA A 233 -20.14 2.14 10.64
C ALA A 233 -19.28 3.42 10.52
N LYS A 234 -17.99 3.31 10.17
CA LYS A 234 -17.10 4.45 9.95
C LYS A 234 -17.28 5.02 8.54
N GLY A 235 -17.12 6.34 8.41
CA GLY A 235 -17.14 7.02 7.11
C GLY A 235 -18.51 7.07 6.43
N GLN A 236 -19.61 6.90 7.18
CA GLN A 236 -20.98 6.92 6.63
C GLN A 236 -21.29 8.19 5.83
N TRP A 237 -20.86 9.34 6.34
CA TRP A 237 -20.96 10.60 5.61
C TRP A 237 -20.22 10.55 4.25
N THR A 238 -18.97 10.11 4.26
CA THR A 238 -18.19 9.93 3.02
C THR A 238 -18.84 8.93 2.06
N LYS A 239 -19.50 7.88 2.57
CA LYS A 239 -20.23 6.90 1.74
C LYS A 239 -21.46 7.51 1.08
N ARG A 240 -22.20 8.36 1.79
CA ARG A 240 -23.33 9.10 1.22
C ARG A 240 -22.88 10.02 0.09
N LEU A 241 -21.79 10.76 0.32
CA LEU A 241 -21.24 11.67 -0.68
C LEU A 241 -20.56 10.95 -1.86
N ILE A 242 -19.86 9.85 -1.60
CA ILE A 242 -19.09 9.09 -2.60
C ILE A 242 -19.51 7.62 -2.51
N GLY A 243 -20.70 7.30 -3.01
CA GLY A 243 -21.23 5.94 -3.01
C GLY A 243 -20.53 5.05 -4.04
N ASP A 244 -20.47 5.53 -5.29
CA ASP A 244 -19.66 4.92 -6.36
C ASP A 244 -18.28 5.60 -6.41
N ILE A 245 -17.23 4.83 -6.15
CA ILE A 245 -15.86 5.32 -6.14
C ILE A 245 -15.33 5.57 -7.56
N ARG A 246 -15.95 4.99 -8.61
CA ARG A 246 -15.41 5.00 -9.97
C ARG A 246 -15.39 6.39 -10.60
N PRO A 247 -16.50 7.18 -10.63
CA PRO A 247 -16.47 8.55 -11.13
C PRO A 247 -15.46 9.41 -10.36
N TRP A 248 -15.45 9.27 -9.03
CA TRP A 248 -14.55 9.98 -8.14
C TRP A 248 -13.08 9.72 -8.46
N ILE A 249 -12.67 8.46 -8.61
CA ILE A 249 -11.29 8.07 -8.86
C ILE A 249 -10.85 8.42 -10.30
N LYS A 250 -11.74 8.26 -11.28
CA LYS A 250 -11.43 8.49 -12.70
C LYS A 250 -11.40 9.98 -13.08
N SER A 251 -12.06 10.85 -12.31
CA SER A 251 -12.07 12.27 -12.62
C SER A 251 -10.71 12.94 -12.42
N LYS A 252 -10.28 13.69 -13.45
CA LYS A 252 -9.09 14.56 -13.42
C LYS A 252 -9.30 15.81 -12.55
N TYR A 253 -10.56 16.15 -12.25
CA TYR A 253 -10.94 17.33 -11.47
C TYR A 253 -10.97 17.04 -9.96
N ARG A 254 -10.82 15.77 -9.52
CA ARG A 254 -10.68 15.43 -8.11
C ARG A 254 -9.54 16.23 -7.45
N ARG A 255 -9.92 17.22 -6.64
CA ARG A 255 -9.05 18.03 -5.80
C ARG A 255 -9.56 17.95 -4.38
N THR A 256 -8.61 17.94 -3.46
CA THR A 256 -8.90 17.90 -2.03
C THR A 256 -7.84 18.73 -1.35
N ASP A 257 -8.28 19.52 -0.40
CA ASP A 257 -7.46 20.34 0.46
C ASP A 257 -7.93 20.16 1.91
N TYR A 258 -7.40 20.98 2.81
CA TYR A 258 -7.72 20.90 4.22
C TYR A 258 -9.21 21.10 4.53
N TYR A 259 -9.92 22.00 3.84
CA TYR A 259 -11.32 22.30 4.12
C TYR A 259 -12.27 21.33 3.43
N THR A 260 -12.01 21.04 2.15
CA THR A 260 -12.76 20.06 1.38
C THR A 260 -12.73 18.69 2.06
N THR A 261 -11.57 18.28 2.58
CA THR A 261 -11.45 17.00 3.27
C THR A 261 -12.19 16.98 4.61
N GLN A 262 -12.23 18.09 5.36
CA GLN A 262 -13.05 18.17 6.57
C GLN A 262 -14.51 17.93 6.25
N PHE A 263 -15.02 18.61 5.23
CA PHE A 263 -16.38 18.38 4.72
C PHE A 263 -16.58 16.91 4.32
N LEU A 264 -15.76 16.37 3.42
CA LEU A 264 -15.92 15.00 2.90
C LEU A 264 -15.83 13.91 3.98
N THR A 265 -15.13 14.19 5.09
CA THR A 265 -14.97 13.24 6.20
C THR A 265 -15.95 13.49 7.36
N ALA A 266 -16.64 14.63 7.38
CA ALA A 266 -17.30 15.17 8.58
C ALA A 266 -16.36 15.21 9.82
N HIS A 267 -15.04 15.31 9.59
CA HIS A 267 -14.03 15.39 10.63
C HIS A 267 -13.33 16.74 10.50
N GLY A 268 -13.82 17.74 11.24
CA GLY A 268 -13.35 19.11 11.17
C GLY A 268 -13.79 19.95 12.36
N SER A 269 -13.80 21.26 12.22
CA SER A 269 -14.31 22.19 13.23
C SER A 269 -15.85 22.19 13.33
N PHE A 270 -16.48 21.03 13.23
CA PHE A 270 -17.92 20.83 13.45
C PHE A 270 -18.14 20.49 14.92
N ARG A 271 -19.04 21.20 15.62
CA ARG A 271 -19.21 21.01 17.07
C ARG A 271 -19.69 19.63 17.47
N THR A 272 -20.46 18.95 16.61
CA THR A 272 -20.75 17.52 16.83
C THR A 272 -19.49 16.67 16.94
N TYR A 273 -18.50 16.94 16.09
CA TYR A 273 -17.21 16.27 16.14
C TYR A 273 -16.35 16.76 17.31
N THR A 274 -16.26 18.07 17.57
CA THR A 274 -15.45 18.59 18.68
C THR A 274 -15.98 18.16 20.04
N ARG A 275 -17.30 18.05 20.21
CA ARG A 275 -17.95 17.45 21.40
C ARG A 275 -17.53 16.00 21.57
N LYS A 276 -17.58 15.20 20.50
CA LYS A 276 -17.17 13.79 20.51
C LYS A 276 -15.71 13.59 20.95
N ILE A 277 -14.84 14.58 20.73
CA ILE A 277 -13.43 14.52 21.17
C ILE A 277 -13.15 15.38 22.42
N GLY A 278 -14.18 15.82 23.14
CA GLY A 278 -14.07 16.53 24.42
C GLY A 278 -13.53 17.96 24.32
N LYS A 279 -13.68 18.63 23.17
CA LYS A 279 -13.24 20.02 22.97
C LYS A 279 -14.34 21.06 23.15
N THR A 280 -15.61 20.66 23.10
CA THR A 280 -16.77 21.52 23.33
C THR A 280 -17.79 20.78 24.20
N GLU A 281 -18.59 21.53 24.96
CA GLU A 281 -19.62 20.98 25.85
C GLU A 281 -20.85 20.50 25.07
N ASP A 282 -21.25 21.26 24.06
CA ASP A 282 -22.39 20.98 23.18
C ASP A 282 -21.96 20.74 21.72
N GLY A 283 -22.93 20.28 20.93
CA GLY A 283 -22.78 20.00 19.50
C GLY A 283 -23.45 21.03 18.59
N ASN A 284 -23.95 22.14 19.13
CA ASN A 284 -24.82 23.08 18.43
C ASN A 284 -24.03 24.28 17.90
N PHE A 285 -24.28 24.66 16.65
CA PHE A 285 -23.56 25.75 16.01
C PHE A 285 -23.83 27.09 16.71
N ILE A 286 -22.78 27.89 16.88
CA ILE A 286 -22.82 29.13 17.68
C ILE A 286 -23.83 30.15 17.15
N TYR A 287 -24.08 30.16 15.84
CA TYR A 287 -24.88 31.20 15.19
C TYR A 287 -26.37 30.86 15.01
N CYS A 288 -26.72 29.58 14.87
CA CYS A 288 -28.10 29.15 14.62
C CYS A 288 -28.65 28.20 15.69
N ASN A 289 -27.83 27.76 16.64
CA ASN A 289 -28.18 26.84 17.72
C ASN A 289 -28.74 25.47 17.25
N GLU A 290 -28.53 25.10 15.98
CA GLU A 290 -28.81 23.76 15.45
C GLU A 290 -27.58 22.86 15.54
N GLU A 291 -27.76 21.54 15.40
CA GLU A 291 -26.65 20.59 15.47
C GLU A 291 -25.61 20.83 14.35
N ASP A 292 -24.37 21.15 14.75
CA ASP A 292 -23.27 21.51 13.86
C ASP A 292 -22.63 20.26 13.26
N THR A 293 -23.23 19.76 12.19
CA THR A 293 -22.68 18.70 11.34
C THR A 293 -22.13 19.29 10.04
N ALA A 294 -21.34 18.49 9.31
CA ALA A 294 -20.94 18.83 7.94
C ALA A 294 -22.17 19.03 7.03
N GLU A 295 -23.21 18.22 7.20
CA GLU A 295 -24.46 18.35 6.44
C GLU A 295 -25.19 19.66 6.75
N HIS A 296 -25.42 19.94 8.03
CA HIS A 296 -26.05 21.20 8.45
C HIS A 296 -25.27 22.40 7.93
N THR A 297 -23.97 22.46 8.22
CA THR A 297 -23.10 23.58 7.78
C THR A 297 -23.22 23.81 6.27
N MET A 298 -23.18 22.74 5.49
CA MET A 298 -23.04 22.81 4.03
C MET A 298 -24.37 22.92 3.28
N PHE A 299 -25.48 22.45 3.85
CA PHE A 299 -26.78 22.42 3.17
C PHE A 299 -27.92 23.17 3.88
N HIS A 300 -27.89 23.33 5.21
CA HIS A 300 -29.05 23.88 5.97
C HIS A 300 -28.77 25.18 6.74
N CYS A 301 -27.53 25.41 7.15
CA CYS A 301 -27.18 26.50 8.06
C CYS A 301 -27.51 27.89 7.50
N ILE A 302 -28.37 28.62 8.21
CA ILE A 302 -28.78 29.99 7.86
C ILE A 302 -27.60 30.96 7.77
N ARG A 303 -26.54 30.75 8.57
CA ARG A 303 -25.32 31.58 8.56
C ARG A 303 -24.64 31.61 7.20
N TRP A 304 -24.72 30.51 6.45
CA TRP A 304 -24.06 30.31 5.16
C TRP A 304 -25.03 30.38 3.98
N ASN A 305 -26.27 30.81 4.21
CA ASN A 305 -27.33 30.80 3.19
C ASN A 305 -26.97 31.69 1.98
N ASN A 306 -26.38 32.85 2.22
CA ASN A 306 -26.02 33.79 1.14
C ASN A 306 -24.94 33.19 0.22
N GLU A 307 -23.88 32.62 0.80
CA GLU A 307 -22.81 31.95 0.06
C GLU A 307 -23.32 30.72 -0.68
N ARG A 308 -24.24 29.96 -0.05
CA ARG A 308 -24.87 28.78 -0.65
C ARG A 308 -25.73 29.16 -1.85
N LEU A 309 -26.63 30.13 -1.70
CA LEU A 309 -27.51 30.61 -2.77
C LEU A 309 -26.71 31.19 -3.92
N ARG A 310 -25.65 31.95 -3.63
CA ARG A 310 -24.74 32.45 -4.66
C ARG A 310 -24.12 31.31 -5.46
N THR A 311 -23.57 30.30 -4.79
CA THR A 311 -22.96 29.13 -5.45
C THR A 311 -23.99 28.36 -6.29
N GLN A 312 -25.18 28.13 -5.74
CA GLN A 312 -26.27 27.43 -6.45
C GLN A 312 -26.74 28.20 -7.68
N ASN A 313 -26.82 29.53 -7.61
CA ASN A 313 -27.17 30.37 -8.75
C ASN A 313 -26.08 30.37 -9.82
N GLU A 314 -24.80 30.41 -9.43
CA GLU A 314 -23.66 30.34 -10.35
C GLU A 314 -23.59 28.97 -11.07
N LEU A 315 -23.96 27.89 -10.39
CA LEU A 315 -24.00 26.54 -10.96
C LEU A 315 -25.31 26.20 -11.68
N GLY A 316 -26.39 26.96 -11.42
CA GLY A 316 -27.72 26.65 -11.94
C GLY A 316 -28.36 25.38 -11.36
N ILE A 317 -27.92 24.94 -10.17
CA ILE A 317 -28.38 23.72 -9.51
C ILE A 317 -28.54 23.93 -8.00
N ILE A 318 -29.51 23.26 -7.39
CA ILE A 318 -29.62 23.18 -5.93
C ILE A 318 -28.63 22.14 -5.42
N LEU A 319 -27.73 22.54 -4.53
CA LEU A 319 -26.73 21.63 -3.98
C LEU A 319 -27.35 20.76 -2.90
N THR A 320 -27.16 19.45 -3.01
CA THR A 320 -27.57 18.46 -2.03
C THR A 320 -26.40 17.51 -1.71
N PRO A 321 -26.46 16.75 -0.61
CA PRO A 321 -25.46 15.71 -0.35
C PRO A 321 -25.30 14.70 -1.50
N GLU A 322 -26.36 14.48 -2.28
CA GLU A 322 -26.42 13.49 -3.35
C GLU A 322 -25.75 13.96 -4.66
N ASN A 323 -25.70 15.28 -4.93
CA ASN A 323 -25.13 15.81 -6.17
C ASN A 323 -23.81 16.59 -5.99
N ILE A 324 -23.46 17.00 -4.77
CA ILE A 324 -22.32 17.90 -4.55
C ILE A 324 -21.01 17.32 -5.07
N THR A 325 -20.80 16.01 -4.91
CA THR A 325 -19.57 15.37 -5.39
C THR A 325 -19.56 15.25 -6.89
N GLU A 326 -20.70 15.04 -7.56
CA GLU A 326 -20.79 15.09 -9.01
C GLU A 326 -20.40 16.49 -9.53
N GLU A 327 -20.89 17.56 -8.89
CA GLU A 327 -20.55 18.93 -9.26
C GLU A 327 -19.07 19.28 -8.99
N MET A 328 -18.50 18.73 -7.91
CA MET A 328 -17.06 18.82 -7.67
C MET A 328 -16.23 18.16 -8.78
N LEU A 329 -16.80 17.20 -9.51
CA LEU A 329 -16.13 16.48 -10.60
C LEU A 329 -16.48 17.02 -12.00
N SER A 330 -17.60 17.74 -12.15
CA SER A 330 -18.07 18.32 -13.42
C SER A 330 -17.31 19.60 -13.80
N SER A 331 -16.88 20.36 -12.79
CA SER A 331 -16.30 21.68 -12.98
C SER A 331 -14.87 21.63 -13.55
N GLN A 332 -14.69 22.23 -14.73
CA GLN A 332 -13.45 22.98 -14.96
C GLN A 332 -13.47 24.08 -13.90
N GLY A 333 -12.67 23.97 -12.84
CA GLY A 333 -12.47 25.10 -11.94
C GLY A 333 -12.10 26.32 -12.80
N LYS A 334 -13.05 27.25 -12.96
CA LYS A 334 -12.79 28.57 -13.49
C LYS A 334 -12.15 29.41 -12.40
#